data_AF-A0A7S2S0G1-F1
#
_entry.id   AF-A0A7S2S0G1-F1
#
_cell.length_a   1.000
_cell.length_b   1.000
_cell.length_c   1.000
_cell.angle_alpha   90.00
_cell.angle_beta   90.00
_cell.angle_gamma   90.00
#
_symmetry.space_group_name_H-M   'P 1'
#
loop_
_entity.id
_entity.type
_entity.pdbx_description
1 polymer ?
#
loop_
_entity_poly.entity_id
_entity_poly.type
_entity_poly.pdbx_seq_one_letter_code
_entity_poly.pdbx_strand_id
1 'polypeptide(L)'
;VAAAPAPVAPVASGSADPALLAKAETVVMEVLAAKTGYEPDMIEADMELETELGIDSIKRVEILSEVQAQLNVEAKDVDALSRTRTVGEVVDAMKAEIRGSSGPVAAAPVVAAAAPVAVAASGSVDPALLAKAETVVMEVLAAKTGYEPDMIEEDMELETELGIDSIKRVEILSEVQAQLNVEAKDV
;
A
#
# COMPACT_ATOMS: atom_id res chain seq x y z
N VAL A 1 -48.70 7.52 -46.01
CA VAL A 1 -47.31 7.97 -46.26
C VAL A 1 -46.59 7.99 -44.93
N ALA A 2 -45.43 7.33 -44.87
CA ALA A 2 -44.71 6.99 -43.65
C ALA A 2 -44.06 8.21 -42.99
N ALA A 3 -44.17 8.32 -41.67
CA ALA A 3 -43.32 9.15 -40.84
C ALA A 3 -42.08 8.34 -40.47
N ALA A 4 -40.91 8.74 -40.95
CA ALA A 4 -39.63 8.17 -40.55
C ALA A 4 -39.03 9.06 -39.44
N PRO A 5 -38.79 8.54 -38.22
CA PRO A 5 -38.11 9.29 -37.18
C PRO A 5 -36.59 9.36 -37.42
N ALA A 6 -36.01 10.45 -36.92
CA ALA A 6 -34.64 10.92 -37.00
C ALA A 6 -33.58 9.96 -36.39
N PRO A 7 -32.28 10.13 -36.72
CA PRO A 7 -31.22 9.23 -36.28
C PRO A 7 -31.02 9.28 -34.77
N VAL A 8 -30.94 8.10 -34.16
CA VAL A 8 -30.53 7.91 -32.77
C VAL A 8 -29.04 8.25 -32.65
N ALA A 9 -28.72 9.25 -31.82
CA ALA A 9 -27.35 9.55 -31.41
C ALA A 9 -26.75 8.38 -30.62
N PRO A 10 -25.45 8.09 -30.76
CA PRO A 10 -24.81 7.01 -30.04
C PRO A 10 -24.83 7.29 -28.54
N VAL A 11 -25.24 6.28 -27.78
CA VAL A 11 -25.17 6.26 -26.33
C VAL A 11 -23.71 6.46 -25.91
N ALA A 12 -23.44 7.47 -25.09
CA ALA A 12 -22.17 7.60 -24.40
C ALA A 12 -22.09 6.46 -23.38
N SER A 13 -21.43 5.37 -23.77
CA SER A 13 -20.95 4.34 -22.85
C SER A 13 -20.20 5.02 -21.71
N GLY A 14 -20.42 4.58 -20.47
CA GLY A 14 -19.69 5.03 -19.28
C GLY A 14 -18.19 5.09 -19.60
N SER A 15 -17.71 6.29 -19.83
CA SER A 15 -16.35 6.56 -20.24
C SER A 15 -15.66 7.06 -19.00
N ALA A 16 -14.72 6.27 -18.49
CA ALA A 16 -13.79 6.72 -17.47
C ALA A 16 -13.28 8.12 -17.84
N ASP A 17 -13.26 9.03 -16.86
CA ASP A 17 -12.88 10.42 -17.08
C ASP A 17 -11.53 10.50 -17.83
N PRO A 18 -11.51 11.02 -19.07
CA PRO A 18 -10.28 11.09 -19.85
C PRO A 18 -9.24 12.00 -19.16
N ALA A 19 -9.71 12.97 -18.37
CA ALA A 19 -8.87 13.79 -17.52
C ALA A 19 -8.19 12.99 -16.40
N LEU A 20 -8.90 12.03 -15.79
CA LEU A 20 -8.36 11.16 -14.75
C LEU A 20 -7.35 10.16 -15.34
N LEU A 21 -7.62 9.63 -16.54
CA LEU A 21 -6.71 8.76 -17.27
C LEU A 21 -5.40 9.47 -17.68
N ALA A 22 -5.49 10.71 -18.14
CA ALA A 22 -4.30 11.52 -18.47
C ALA A 22 -3.52 11.90 -17.20
N LYS A 23 -4.25 12.22 -16.11
CA LYS A 23 -3.63 12.50 -14.81
C LYS A 23 -2.93 11.28 -14.24
N ALA A 24 -3.48 10.09 -14.43
CA ALA A 24 -2.85 8.85 -13.99
C ALA A 24 -1.50 8.59 -14.65
N GLU A 25 -1.43 8.75 -15.97
CA GLU A 25 -0.16 8.66 -16.70
C GLU A 25 0.86 9.70 -16.20
N THR A 26 0.43 10.95 -16.03
CA THR A 26 1.29 12.04 -15.54
C THR A 26 1.84 11.73 -14.15
N VAL A 27 0.97 11.33 -13.22
CA VAL A 27 1.36 11.01 -11.84
C VAL A 27 2.29 9.80 -11.78
N VAL A 28 2.02 8.75 -12.56
CA VAL A 28 2.93 7.59 -12.64
C VAL A 28 4.32 8.02 -13.10
N MET A 29 4.41 8.84 -14.15
CA MET A 29 5.70 9.34 -14.65
C MET A 29 6.41 10.25 -13.64
N GLU A 30 5.70 11.15 -12.96
CA GLU A 30 6.27 12.01 -11.92
C GLU A 30 6.80 11.22 -10.73
N VAL A 31 6.07 10.21 -10.27
CA VAL A 31 6.49 9.37 -9.13
C VAL A 31 7.69 8.50 -9.51
N LEU A 32 7.69 7.93 -10.72
CA LEU A 32 8.85 7.17 -11.22
C LEU A 32 10.08 8.07 -11.35
N ALA A 33 9.93 9.27 -11.90
CA ALA A 33 10.98 10.28 -11.98
C ALA A 33 11.53 10.63 -10.59
N ALA A 34 10.66 10.91 -9.63
CA ALA A 34 11.05 11.24 -8.26
C ALA A 34 11.82 10.10 -7.56
N LYS A 35 11.43 8.84 -7.79
CA LYS A 35 12.07 7.68 -7.13
C LYS A 35 13.37 7.25 -7.80
N THR A 36 13.53 7.51 -9.09
CA THR A 36 14.71 7.10 -9.87
C THR A 36 15.73 8.23 -10.03
N GLY A 37 15.29 9.48 -9.91
CA GLY A 37 16.10 10.67 -10.20
C GLY A 37 16.20 11.00 -11.68
N TYR A 38 15.50 10.28 -12.56
CA TYR A 38 15.38 10.63 -13.98
C TYR A 38 14.32 11.71 -14.19
N GLU A 39 14.47 12.51 -15.25
CA GLU A 39 13.41 13.42 -15.67
C GLU A 39 12.25 12.63 -16.31
N PRO A 40 10.99 13.08 -16.16
CA PRO A 40 9.84 12.38 -16.75
C PRO A 40 9.96 12.25 -18.27
N ASP A 41 10.61 13.20 -18.96
CA ASP A 41 10.88 13.15 -20.39
C ASP A 41 11.93 12.09 -20.80
N MET A 42 12.74 11.59 -19.86
CA MET A 42 13.69 10.51 -20.10
C MET A 42 13.10 9.12 -19.84
N ILE A 43 11.91 9.04 -19.23
CA ILE A 43 11.26 7.78 -18.88
C ILE A 43 10.33 7.37 -20.03
N GLU A 44 10.67 6.29 -20.71
CA GLU A 44 9.85 5.74 -21.80
C GLU A 44 8.96 4.60 -21.30
N ALA A 45 7.82 4.40 -21.97
CA ALA A 45 6.87 3.34 -21.61
C ALA A 45 7.47 1.92 -21.77
N ASP A 46 8.43 1.72 -22.67
CA ASP A 46 9.09 0.43 -22.90
C ASP A 46 10.19 0.13 -21.87
N MET A 47 10.58 1.11 -21.02
CA MET A 47 11.67 0.91 -20.07
C MET A 47 11.31 -0.12 -18.99
N GLU A 48 12.25 -1.03 -18.73
CA GLU A 48 12.17 -2.00 -17.65
C GLU A 48 12.43 -1.35 -16.28
N LEU A 49 11.47 -1.54 -15.37
CA LEU A 49 11.51 -1.01 -14.01
C LEU A 49 12.71 -1.55 -13.23
N GLU A 50 13.02 -2.85 -13.33
CA GLU A 50 14.11 -3.48 -12.57
C GLU A 50 15.48 -3.19 -13.18
N THR A 51 15.60 -3.42 -14.49
CA THR A 51 16.87 -3.50 -15.18
C THR A 51 17.40 -2.13 -15.61
N GLU A 52 16.51 -1.22 -16.02
CA GLU A 52 16.90 0.11 -16.52
C GLU A 52 16.72 1.20 -15.46
N LEU A 53 15.62 1.12 -14.70
CA LEU A 53 15.27 2.13 -13.70
C LEU A 53 15.68 1.77 -12.27
N GLY A 54 16.11 0.53 -12.00
CA GLY A 54 16.56 0.10 -10.67
C GLY A 54 15.45 0.06 -9.61
N ILE A 55 14.21 -0.12 -10.05
CA ILE A 55 13.00 -0.21 -9.22
C ILE A 55 12.70 -1.68 -8.91
N ASP A 56 13.10 -2.06 -7.70
CA ASP A 56 12.81 -3.36 -7.10
C ASP A 56 11.33 -3.50 -6.70
N SER A 57 10.89 -4.73 -6.44
CA SER A 57 9.51 -5.07 -6.07
C SER A 57 9.00 -4.29 -4.84
N ILE A 58 9.89 -3.97 -3.89
CA ILE A 58 9.55 -3.15 -2.72
C ILE A 58 9.24 -1.70 -3.13
N LYS A 59 10.12 -1.08 -3.93
CA LYS A 59 9.93 0.29 -4.41
C LYS A 59 8.69 0.42 -5.31
N ARG A 60 8.34 -0.63 -6.08
CA ARG A 60 7.11 -0.64 -6.88
C ARG A 60 5.88 -0.49 -6.01
N VAL A 61 5.78 -1.20 -4.89
CA VAL A 61 4.64 -1.10 -3.97
C VAL A 61 4.54 0.31 -3.37
N GLU A 62 5.68 0.94 -3.04
CA GLU A 62 5.70 2.33 -2.58
C GLU A 62 5.25 3.32 -3.67
N ILE A 63 5.77 3.19 -4.88
CA ILE A 63 5.37 4.01 -6.05
C ILE A 63 3.87 3.90 -6.28
N LEU A 64 3.36 2.67 -6.29
CA LEU A 64 1.94 2.42 -6.47
C LEU A 64 1.10 3.07 -5.38
N SER A 65 1.54 3.01 -4.12
CA SER A 65 0.84 3.63 -3.00
C SER A 65 0.81 5.16 -3.13
N GLU A 66 1.90 5.77 -3.57
CA GLU A 66 1.99 7.22 -3.79
C GLU A 66 1.13 7.67 -4.97
N VAL A 67 1.15 6.93 -6.09
CA VAL A 67 0.31 7.20 -7.25
C VAL A 67 -1.18 7.10 -6.88
N GLN A 68 -1.57 6.07 -6.14
CA GLN A 68 -2.94 5.89 -5.65
C GLN A 68 -3.39 7.05 -4.76
N ALA A 69 -2.52 7.49 -3.84
CA ALA A 69 -2.81 8.62 -2.96
C ALA A 69 -3.02 9.94 -3.75
N GLN A 70 -2.19 10.19 -4.77
CA GLN A 70 -2.30 11.39 -5.61
C GLN A 70 -3.50 11.38 -6.54
N LEU A 71 -3.89 10.21 -7.03
CA LEU A 71 -5.07 10.04 -7.89
C LEU A 71 -6.37 9.91 -7.10
N ASN A 72 -6.29 9.69 -5.79
CA ASN A 72 -7.42 9.35 -4.92
C ASN A 72 -8.17 8.11 -5.45
N VAL A 73 -7.41 7.11 -5.90
CA VAL A 73 -7.91 5.85 -6.46
C VAL A 73 -7.38 4.72 -5.59
N GLU A 74 -8.25 3.79 -5.24
CA GLU A 74 -7.87 2.57 -4.53
C GLU A 74 -7.63 1.46 -5.56
N ALA A 75 -6.41 0.94 -5.63
CA ALA A 75 -6.11 -0.20 -6.48
C ALA A 75 -6.61 -1.48 -5.79
N LYS A 76 -7.53 -2.18 -6.43
CA LYS A 76 -8.04 -3.48 -6.01
C LYS A 76 -7.03 -4.60 -6.24
N ASP A 77 -6.25 -4.47 -7.32
CA ASP A 77 -5.28 -5.46 -7.75
C ASP A 77 -3.83 -4.94 -7.65
N VAL A 78 -3.41 -4.65 -6.41
CA VAL A 78 -2.02 -4.25 -6.09
C VAL A 78 -1.00 -5.29 -6.55
N ASP A 79 -1.36 -6.57 -6.49
CA ASP A 79 -0.50 -7.67 -6.93
C ASP A 79 -0.33 -7.68 -8.46
N ALA A 80 -1.36 -7.34 -9.24
CA ALA A 80 -1.24 -7.18 -10.69
C ALA A 80 -0.31 -6.01 -11.05
N LEU A 81 -0.43 -4.92 -10.29
CA LEU A 81 0.42 -3.73 -10.42
C LEU A 81 1.86 -3.98 -9.98
N SER A 82 2.10 -4.87 -9.01
CA SER A 82 3.46 -5.24 -8.57
C SER A 82 4.18 -6.12 -9.60
N ARG A 83 3.43 -6.92 -10.36
CA ARG A 83 3.94 -7.83 -11.40
C ARG A 83 4.34 -7.13 -12.70
N THR A 84 3.96 -5.87 -12.90
CA THR A 84 4.34 -5.11 -14.09
C THR A 84 5.86 -4.98 -14.17
N ARG A 85 6.42 -5.17 -15.36
CA ARG A 85 7.87 -5.09 -15.57
C ARG A 85 8.30 -3.80 -16.22
N THR A 86 7.43 -3.21 -17.02
CA THR A 86 7.70 -1.97 -17.76
C THR A 86 6.87 -0.80 -17.22
N VAL A 87 7.33 0.42 -17.49
CA VAL A 87 6.60 1.65 -17.16
C VAL A 87 5.22 1.66 -17.82
N GLY A 88 5.13 1.24 -19.08
CA GLY A 88 3.90 1.17 -19.85
C GLY A 88 2.88 0.21 -19.23
N GLU A 89 3.34 -0.93 -18.69
CA GLU A 89 2.46 -1.86 -17.97
C GLU A 89 1.91 -1.25 -16.68
N VAL A 90 2.71 -0.47 -15.92
CA VAL A 90 2.22 0.24 -14.72
C VAL A 90 1.13 1.25 -15.11
N VAL A 91 1.38 2.03 -16.16
CA VAL A 91 0.43 3.03 -16.65
C VAL A 91 -0.86 2.36 -17.14
N ASP A 92 -0.77 1.29 -17.92
CA ASP A 92 -1.94 0.57 -18.42
C ASP A 92 -2.74 -0.08 -17.29
N ALA A 93 -2.07 -0.70 -16.33
CA ALA A 93 -2.71 -1.30 -15.17
C ALA A 93 -3.38 -0.23 -14.28
N MET A 94 -2.76 0.93 -14.08
CA MET A 94 -3.40 2.05 -13.36
C MET A 94 -4.61 2.60 -14.12
N LYS A 95 -4.52 2.71 -15.46
CA LYS A 95 -5.66 3.10 -16.31
C LYS A 95 -6.77 2.05 -16.27
N ALA A 96 -6.43 0.77 -16.19
CA ALA A 96 -7.39 -0.33 -16.05
C ALA A 96 -8.11 -0.25 -14.71
N GLU A 97 -7.40 0.03 -13.61
CA GLU A 97 -8.00 0.24 -12.29
C GLU A 97 -8.92 1.46 -12.24
N ILE A 98 -8.55 2.55 -12.90
CA ILE A 98 -9.42 3.72 -13.03
C ILE A 98 -10.68 3.40 -13.84
N ARG A 99 -10.55 2.65 -14.94
CA ARG A 99 -11.70 2.20 -15.74
C ARG A 99 -12.59 1.22 -14.97
N GLY A 100 -12.00 0.31 -14.20
CA GLY A 100 -12.70 -0.67 -13.35
C GLY A 100 -13.35 -0.04 -12.11
N SER A 101 -12.78 1.07 -11.62
CA SER A 101 -13.36 1.90 -10.55
C SER A 101 -14.44 2.86 -11.07
N SER A 102 -14.47 3.15 -12.37
CA SER A 102 -15.54 3.88 -13.06
C SER A 102 -16.66 2.96 -13.59
N GLY A 103 -16.84 1.78 -13.00
CA GLY A 103 -18.08 1.01 -13.10
C GLY A 103 -19.20 1.72 -12.31
N PRO A 104 -20.48 1.59 -12.70
CA PRO A 104 -21.54 2.30 -12.02
C PRO A 104 -21.52 1.91 -10.54
N VAL A 105 -21.41 2.90 -9.67
CA VAL A 105 -21.95 2.83 -8.31
C VAL A 105 -23.48 2.68 -8.46
N ALA A 106 -23.91 1.47 -8.80
CA ALA A 106 -25.28 1.04 -8.65
C ALA A 106 -25.54 1.00 -7.14
N ALA A 107 -26.04 2.12 -6.63
CA ALA A 107 -26.78 2.16 -5.39
C ALA A 107 -27.94 1.17 -5.50
N ALA A 108 -27.70 -0.08 -5.07
CA ALA A 108 -28.76 -1.03 -4.78
C ALA A 108 -29.12 -0.87 -3.30
N PRO A 109 -30.39 -0.56 -2.97
CA PRO A 109 -30.81 -0.39 -1.60
C PRO A 109 -30.84 -1.74 -0.87
N VAL A 110 -30.44 -1.68 0.39
CA VAL A 110 -30.59 -2.65 1.47
C VAL A 110 -31.69 -3.70 1.31
N VAL A 111 -31.32 -4.98 1.44
CA VAL A 111 -32.06 -5.96 2.22
C VAL A 111 -31.09 -6.86 2.98
N ALA A 112 -31.38 -6.97 4.28
CA ALA A 112 -30.59 -7.60 5.32
C ALA A 112 -30.60 -9.14 5.26
N ALA A 113 -29.66 -9.68 6.04
CA ALA A 113 -29.64 -11.02 6.68
C ALA A 113 -28.87 -12.13 5.95
N ALA A 114 -27.58 -12.28 6.30
CA ALA A 114 -27.12 -13.35 7.21
C ALA A 114 -25.61 -13.24 7.42
N ALA A 115 -25.20 -13.22 8.69
CA ALA A 115 -23.82 -13.08 9.15
C ALA A 115 -22.86 -14.12 8.54
N PRO A 116 -21.60 -13.73 8.34
CA PRO A 116 -20.55 -14.29 9.15
C PRO A 116 -20.02 -13.22 10.10
N VAL A 117 -19.79 -13.62 11.34
CA VAL A 117 -19.16 -12.84 12.39
C VAL A 117 -17.93 -12.11 11.86
N ALA A 118 -18.01 -10.79 11.86
CA ALA A 118 -16.86 -9.92 11.77
C ALA A 118 -15.94 -10.23 12.95
N VAL A 119 -14.71 -10.66 12.68
CA VAL A 119 -13.59 -10.21 13.51
C VAL A 119 -13.21 -8.86 12.94
N ALA A 120 -13.89 -7.84 13.47
CA ALA A 120 -13.41 -6.48 13.36
C ALA A 120 -12.03 -6.43 14.02
N ALA A 121 -11.00 -6.26 13.21
CA ALA A 121 -9.75 -5.65 13.64
C ALA A 121 -9.48 -4.47 12.69
N SER A 122 -10.40 -3.50 12.68
CA SER A 122 -9.96 -2.11 12.58
C SER A 122 -9.25 -1.80 13.89
N GLY A 123 -8.01 -2.25 14.00
CA GLY A 123 -7.09 -1.71 14.98
C GLY A 123 -6.51 -0.44 14.38
N SER A 124 -7.15 0.70 14.60
CA SER A 124 -6.38 1.93 14.66
C SER A 124 -5.33 1.65 15.73
N VAL A 125 -4.08 1.43 15.33
CA VAL A 125 -2.99 1.27 16.30
C VAL A 125 -2.98 2.55 17.11
N ASP A 126 -3.41 2.46 18.37
CA ASP A 126 -3.41 3.61 19.26
C ASP A 126 -1.98 4.14 19.32
N PRO A 127 -1.72 5.42 19.00
CA PRO A 127 -0.36 5.95 19.05
C PRO A 127 0.24 5.83 20.46
N ALA A 128 -0.61 5.80 21.49
CA ALA A 128 -0.22 5.49 22.86
C ALA A 128 0.22 4.02 23.04
N LEU A 129 -0.41 3.07 22.35
CA LEU A 129 -0.01 1.66 22.38
C LEU A 129 1.30 1.46 21.61
N LEU A 130 1.50 2.19 20.51
CA LEU A 130 2.75 2.13 19.73
C LEU A 130 3.95 2.66 20.55
N ALA A 131 3.83 3.83 21.17
CA ALA A 131 4.86 4.37 22.05
C ALA A 131 5.14 3.45 23.27
N LYS A 132 4.10 2.78 23.79
CA LYS A 132 4.27 1.76 24.84
C LYS A 132 4.98 0.51 24.32
N ALA A 133 4.62 0.02 23.14
CA ALA A 133 5.26 -1.15 22.55
C ALA A 133 6.75 -0.90 22.31
N GLU A 134 7.11 0.29 21.82
CA GLU A 134 8.50 0.72 21.66
C GLU A 134 9.25 0.73 22.99
N THR A 135 8.65 1.31 24.04
CA THR A 135 9.23 1.34 25.40
C THR A 135 9.46 -0.08 25.95
N VAL A 136 8.45 -0.96 25.82
CA VAL A 136 8.53 -2.35 26.30
C VAL A 136 9.57 -3.15 25.51
N VAL A 137 9.66 -2.95 24.20
CA VAL A 137 10.67 -3.60 23.36
C VAL A 137 12.07 -3.20 23.78
N MET A 138 12.34 -1.90 23.98
CA MET A 138 13.63 -1.41 24.46
C MET A 138 13.99 -1.97 25.84
N GLU A 139 13.02 -2.04 26.76
CA GLU A 139 13.24 -2.57 28.10
C GLU A 139 13.56 -4.08 28.09
N VAL A 140 12.84 -4.87 27.29
CA VAL A 140 13.08 -6.32 27.15
C VAL A 140 14.40 -6.60 26.43
N LEU A 141 14.76 -5.81 25.41
CA LEU A 141 16.05 -5.89 24.72
C LEU A 141 17.19 -5.60 25.69
N ALA A 142 17.09 -4.52 26.47
CA ALA A 142 18.06 -4.17 27.51
C ALA A 142 18.22 -5.28 28.55
N ALA A 143 17.10 -5.83 29.05
CA ALA A 143 17.12 -6.92 30.03
C ALA A 143 17.76 -8.21 29.50
N LYS A 144 17.55 -8.55 28.21
CA LYS A 144 18.07 -9.79 27.60
C LYS A 144 19.51 -9.69 27.14
N THR A 145 19.95 -8.49 26.76
CA THR A 145 21.31 -8.25 26.26
C THR A 145 22.26 -7.74 27.35
N GLY A 146 21.72 -7.13 28.41
CA GLY A 146 22.48 -6.46 29.45
C GLY A 146 22.97 -5.07 29.07
N TYR A 147 22.61 -4.56 27.89
CA TYR A 147 22.85 -3.17 27.51
C TYR A 147 21.81 -2.25 28.16
N GLU A 148 22.18 -1.00 28.41
CA GLU A 148 21.21 0.01 28.84
C GLU A 148 20.28 0.40 27.68
N PRO A 149 19.01 0.70 27.93
CA PRO A 149 18.05 1.03 26.87
C PRO A 149 18.49 2.26 26.04
N ASP A 150 19.27 3.17 26.63
CA ASP A 150 19.82 4.35 25.96
C ASP A 150 20.97 4.04 24.98
N MET A 151 21.61 2.86 25.11
CA MET A 151 22.66 2.41 24.20
C MET A 151 22.13 1.53 23.06
N ILE A 152 20.83 1.21 23.06
CA ILE A 152 20.20 0.37 22.03
C ILE A 152 19.49 1.30 21.05
N GLU A 153 20.08 1.44 19.87
CA GLU A 153 19.49 2.23 18.77
C GLU A 153 18.62 1.33 17.88
N GLU A 154 17.56 1.88 17.31
CA GLU A 154 16.63 1.14 16.42
C GLU A 154 17.31 0.58 15.16
N ASP A 155 18.45 1.15 14.76
CA ASP A 155 19.21 0.75 13.56
C ASP A 155 20.23 -0.38 13.86
N MET A 156 20.44 -0.76 15.13
CA MET A 156 21.42 -1.77 15.51
C MET A 156 21.10 -3.17 14.98
N GLU A 157 22.12 -3.87 14.52
CA GLU A 157 21.98 -5.24 14.03
C GLU A 157 21.73 -6.22 15.19
N LEU A 158 20.49 -6.72 15.27
CA LEU A 158 20.04 -7.63 16.32
C LEU A 158 20.94 -8.88 16.46
N GLU A 159 21.43 -9.46 15.36
CA GLU A 159 22.25 -10.69 15.40
C GLU A 159 23.73 -10.42 15.71
N THR A 160 24.30 -9.36 15.14
CA THR A 160 25.75 -9.13 15.13
C THR A 160 26.19 -8.17 16.24
N GLU A 161 25.40 -7.15 16.55
CA GLU A 161 25.73 -6.15 17.58
C GLU A 161 25.10 -6.50 18.92
N LEU A 162 23.82 -6.93 18.90
CA LEU A 162 23.06 -7.26 20.11
C LEU A 162 23.12 -8.76 20.48
N GLY A 163 23.65 -9.62 19.61
CA GLY A 163 23.81 -11.06 19.87
C GLY A 163 22.48 -11.80 20.05
N ILE A 164 21.42 -11.30 19.42
CA ILE A 164 20.05 -11.81 19.44
C ILE A 164 19.85 -12.73 18.23
N ASP A 165 20.09 -14.02 18.45
CA ASP A 165 19.79 -15.09 17.50
C ASP A 165 18.26 -15.31 17.36
N SER A 166 17.85 -16.03 16.31
CA SER A 166 16.46 -16.38 16.02
C SER A 166 15.71 -17.01 17.21
N ILE A 167 16.40 -17.79 18.06
CA ILE A 167 15.78 -18.37 19.27
C ILE A 167 15.46 -17.28 20.30
N LYS A 168 16.40 -16.35 20.53
CA LYS A 168 16.20 -15.24 21.49
C LYS A 168 15.17 -14.23 21.00
N ARG A 169 15.07 -13.98 19.68
CA ARG A 169 14.04 -13.11 19.10
C ARG A 169 12.64 -13.59 19.45
N VAL A 170 12.38 -14.89 19.36
CA VAL A 170 11.06 -15.47 19.67
C VAL A 170 10.73 -15.35 21.16
N GLU A 171 11.71 -15.54 22.04
CA GLU A 171 11.53 -15.32 23.47
C GLU A 171 11.25 -13.84 23.80
N ILE A 172 11.98 -12.90 23.20
CA ILE A 172 11.76 -11.46 23.36
C ILE A 172 10.36 -11.07 22.89
N LEU A 173 9.96 -11.50 21.69
CA LEU A 173 8.63 -11.20 21.14
C LEU A 173 7.52 -11.77 22.04
N SER A 174 7.72 -12.96 22.61
CA SER A 174 6.76 -13.56 23.54
C SER A 174 6.64 -12.77 24.84
N GLU A 175 7.74 -12.25 25.36
CA GLU A 175 7.77 -11.43 26.58
C GLU A 175 7.18 -10.04 26.35
N VAL A 176 7.52 -9.39 25.24
CA VAL A 176 6.93 -8.11 24.80
C VAL A 176 5.42 -8.25 24.62
N GLN A 177 4.99 -9.30 23.92
CA GLN A 177 3.56 -9.58 23.72
C GLN A 177 2.86 -9.89 25.03
N ALA A 178 3.50 -10.63 25.95
CA ALA A 178 2.95 -10.91 27.26
C ALA A 178 2.77 -9.62 28.08
N GLN A 179 3.75 -8.73 28.12
CA GLN A 179 3.65 -7.45 28.85
C GLN A 179 2.56 -6.55 28.27
N LEU A 180 2.52 -6.37 26.95
CA LEU A 180 1.48 -5.58 26.27
C LEU A 180 0.08 -6.15 26.48
N ASN A 181 -0.08 -7.48 26.46
CA ASN A 181 -1.36 -8.15 26.65
C ASN A 181 -1.82 -8.22 28.11
N VAL A 182 -0.88 -8.20 29.07
CA VAL A 182 -1.20 -8.12 30.51
C VAL A 182 -1.76 -6.74 30.85
N GLU A 183 -1.16 -5.66 30.35
CA GLU A 183 -1.70 -4.29 30.56
C GLU A 183 -3.04 -4.07 29.87
N ALA A 184 -3.26 -4.65 28.67
CA ALA A 184 -4.55 -4.56 27.97
C ALA A 184 -5.71 -5.25 28.72
N LYS A 185 -5.40 -6.07 29.73
CA LYS A 185 -6.37 -6.79 30.56
C LYS A 185 -6.63 -6.15 31.91
N ASP A 186 -5.83 -5.15 32.31
CA ASP A 186 -5.91 -4.46 33.61
C ASP A 186 -6.56 -3.06 33.52
N VAL A 187 -7.06 -2.67 32.33
CA VAL A 187 -7.83 -1.43 32.08
C VAL A 187 -9.28 -1.73 31.72
#